data_AF-A0A7S1ZYP7-F1
#
_entry.id   AF-A0A7S1ZYP7-F1
#
_cell.length_a   1.000
_cell.length_b   1.000
_cell.length_c   1.000
_cell.angle_alpha   90.00
_cell.angle_beta   90.00
_cell.angle_gamma   90.00
#
_symmetry.space_group_name_H-M   'P 1'
#
loop_
_entity.id
_entity.type
_entity.pdbx_description
1 polymer ?
#
loop_
_entity_poly.entity_id
_entity_poly.type
_entity_poly.pdbx_seq_one_letter_code
_entity_poly.pdbx_strand_id
1 'polypeptide(L)'
;MTGNSACTLVKNVYSTILLIFSIVIVMGLIFTEQTKLAQDVHPALAFVVLWGLILWLGMVEGGQASLVGLAPINFELYKDSHPTTYISTKLCHVGDNLDRYLMGRQFMVIFIAFCINMAGAPIGGAELWGLPQWIIDVFLVTGFAMILFTCMIGQLATQVNASHCMLDYINSYFAVFTFYTAMAIEFSGLMHVSYFIQKCVGWAAGKPIQSNEPPKSALQAAFFWFRVVLSAVVLCFSLAVTLEGLFTGNTTMWDGVPNAVAVILFFLLMSVVGLLEGMQIAFFAVAKLKKSERGRAPFALKTCELLFRGDGHNLPGFMIGRQLCVVSCFFIIARVTSLNVEPGNGNNIFGVSDAAQTFFNMGFLGAVITTILGSITWQLVASAFPLAFLSNPMVYVFLRLCLFLEAT
;
A
#
# COMPACT_ATOMS: atom_id res chain seq x y z
N MET A 1 -16.14 22.16 -5.85
CA MET A 1 -15.53 22.78 -7.05
C MET A 1 -16.61 23.54 -7.83
N THR A 2 -16.57 24.87 -7.86
CA THR A 2 -17.13 25.68 -8.95
C THR A 2 -15.98 26.12 -9.87
N GLY A 3 -15.12 25.16 -10.22
CA GLY A 3 -14.06 25.37 -11.21
C GLY A 3 -14.68 25.43 -12.60
N ASN A 4 -14.14 26.29 -13.46
CA ASN A 4 -14.59 26.52 -14.82
C ASN A 4 -14.85 25.18 -15.55
N SER A 5 -16.11 24.86 -15.84
CA SER A 5 -16.58 23.52 -16.24
C SER A 5 -15.80 22.92 -17.41
N ALA A 6 -15.31 23.76 -18.31
CA ALA A 6 -14.47 23.37 -19.44
C ALA A 6 -13.10 22.81 -19.02
N CYS A 7 -12.44 23.36 -18.01
CA CYS A 7 -11.14 22.89 -17.55
C CYS A 7 -11.26 21.49 -16.91
N THR A 8 -12.28 21.28 -16.09
CA THR A 8 -12.57 19.97 -15.50
C THR A 8 -12.90 18.93 -16.57
N LEU A 9 -13.66 19.31 -17.60
CA LEU A 9 -13.97 18.41 -18.71
C LEU A 9 -12.71 17.99 -19.47
N VAL A 10 -11.83 18.94 -19.81
CA VAL A 10 -10.56 18.65 -20.50
C VAL A 10 -9.69 17.71 -19.67
N LYS A 11 -9.55 17.96 -18.37
CA LYS A 11 -8.80 17.09 -17.45
C LYS A 11 -9.37 15.66 -17.41
N ASN A 12 -10.69 15.53 -17.30
CA ASN A 12 -11.35 14.23 -17.27
C ASN A 12 -11.15 13.46 -18.58
N VAL A 13 -11.28 14.14 -19.73
CA VAL A 13 -11.08 13.52 -21.05
C VAL A 13 -9.63 13.07 -21.22
N TYR A 14 -8.67 13.94 -20.90
CA TYR A 14 -7.25 13.62 -20.97
C TYR A 14 -6.89 12.42 -20.08
N SER A 15 -7.33 12.44 -18.81
CA SER A 15 -7.09 11.36 -17.85
C SER A 15 -7.72 10.04 -18.31
N THR A 16 -8.92 10.09 -18.89
CA THR A 16 -9.59 8.90 -19.46
C THR A 16 -8.84 8.33 -20.66
N ILE A 17 -8.37 9.18 -21.58
CA ILE A 17 -7.57 8.76 -22.73
C ILE A 17 -6.27 8.10 -22.26
N LEU A 18 -5.60 8.71 -21.30
CA LEU A 18 -4.34 8.20 -20.75
C LEU A 18 -4.53 6.85 -20.05
N LEU A 19 -5.65 6.67 -19.34
CA LEU A 19 -6.01 5.39 -18.75
C LEU A 19 -6.30 4.32 -19.80
N ILE A 20 -7.11 4.63 -20.83
CA ILE A 20 -7.41 3.70 -21.92
C ILE A 20 -6.11 3.28 -22.62
N PHE A 21 -5.23 4.24 -22.89
CA PHE A 21 -3.93 3.97 -23.49
C PHE A 21 -3.07 3.06 -22.60
N SER A 22 -3.03 3.32 -21.30
CA SER A 22 -2.30 2.48 -20.34
C SER A 22 -2.85 1.05 -20.28
N ILE A 23 -4.18 0.88 -20.28
CA ILE A 23 -4.81 -0.44 -20.36
C ILE A 23 -4.38 -1.15 -21.63
N VAL A 24 -4.47 -0.48 -22.79
CA VAL A 24 -4.12 -1.06 -24.09
C VAL A 24 -2.65 -1.51 -24.13
N ILE A 25 -1.72 -0.71 -23.61
CA ILE A 25 -0.31 -1.09 -23.51
C ILE A 25 -0.12 -2.32 -22.62
N VAL A 26 -0.69 -2.31 -21.41
CA VAL A 26 -0.51 -3.42 -20.45
C VAL A 26 -1.10 -4.71 -21.00
N MET A 27 -2.28 -4.66 -21.62
CA MET A 27 -2.87 -5.83 -22.28
C MET A 27 -2.03 -6.27 -23.48
N GLY A 28 -1.50 -5.33 -24.26
CA GLY A 28 -0.58 -5.60 -25.35
C GLY A 28 0.63 -6.40 -24.90
N LEU A 29 1.31 -5.94 -23.84
CA LEU A 29 2.46 -6.64 -23.25
C LEU A 29 2.13 -8.07 -22.82
N ILE A 30 0.95 -8.31 -22.24
CA ILE A 30 0.52 -9.65 -21.83
C ILE A 30 0.32 -10.55 -23.05
N PHE A 31 -0.44 -10.08 -24.05
CA PHE A 31 -0.76 -10.88 -25.23
C PHE A 31 0.40 -11.06 -26.20
N THR A 32 1.46 -10.25 -26.09
CA THR A 32 2.73 -10.46 -26.79
C THR A 32 3.77 -11.21 -25.95
N GLU A 33 3.39 -11.76 -24.78
CA GLU A 33 4.26 -12.55 -23.89
C GLU A 33 5.49 -11.77 -23.38
N GLN A 34 5.35 -10.46 -23.20
CA GLN A 34 6.42 -9.55 -22.73
C GLN A 34 6.26 -9.14 -21.27
N THR A 35 5.56 -9.94 -20.47
CA THR A 35 5.48 -9.81 -19.02
C THR A 35 5.98 -11.09 -18.38
N LYS A 36 6.53 -11.00 -17.16
CA LYS A 36 7.14 -12.15 -16.48
C LYS A 36 6.16 -13.32 -16.37
N LEU A 37 4.93 -13.06 -15.94
CA LEU A 37 3.92 -14.11 -15.83
C LEU A 37 3.52 -14.69 -17.20
N ALA A 38 3.37 -13.86 -18.23
CA ALA A 38 2.95 -14.35 -19.55
C ALA A 38 4.04 -15.16 -20.28
N GLN A 39 5.31 -15.06 -19.86
CA GLN A 39 6.37 -15.96 -20.35
C GLN A 39 6.28 -17.37 -19.75
N ASP A 40 5.84 -17.46 -18.50
CA ASP A 40 5.77 -18.74 -17.77
C ASP A 40 4.42 -19.45 -17.95
N VAL A 41 3.34 -18.70 -18.20
CA VAL A 41 1.98 -19.25 -18.36
C VAL A 41 1.24 -18.63 -19.54
N HIS A 42 0.18 -19.30 -20.00
CA HIS A 42 -0.64 -18.82 -21.11
C HIS A 42 -1.14 -17.37 -20.89
N PRO A 43 -1.03 -16.46 -21.88
CA PRO A 43 -1.39 -15.05 -21.74
C PRO A 43 -2.80 -14.78 -21.21
N ALA A 44 -3.78 -15.60 -21.61
CA ALA A 44 -5.15 -15.51 -21.08
C ALA A 44 -5.23 -15.73 -19.56
N LEU A 45 -4.39 -16.60 -18.99
CA LEU A 45 -4.32 -16.78 -17.54
C LEU A 45 -3.68 -15.57 -16.88
N ALA A 46 -2.58 -15.04 -17.43
CA ALA A 46 -1.97 -13.80 -16.95
C ALA A 46 -2.94 -12.62 -16.95
N PHE A 47 -3.76 -12.49 -18.00
CA PHE A 47 -4.85 -11.52 -18.11
C PHE A 47 -5.88 -11.68 -16.98
N VAL A 48 -6.41 -12.90 -16.78
CA VAL A 48 -7.42 -13.17 -15.73
C VAL A 48 -6.85 -12.91 -14.35
N VAL A 49 -5.60 -13.30 -14.10
CA VAL A 49 -4.89 -13.05 -12.84
C VAL A 49 -4.74 -11.55 -12.60
N LEU A 50 -4.27 -10.79 -13.59
CA LEU A 50 -4.10 -9.34 -13.46
C LEU A 50 -5.41 -8.63 -13.10
N TRP A 51 -6.50 -8.90 -13.83
CA TRP A 51 -7.79 -8.27 -13.56
C TRP A 51 -8.40 -8.74 -12.24
N GLY A 52 -8.29 -10.01 -11.89
CA GLY A 52 -8.72 -10.53 -10.60
C GLY A 52 -8.00 -9.84 -9.43
N LEU A 53 -6.68 -9.65 -9.56
CA LEU A 53 -5.87 -8.93 -8.57
C LEU A 53 -6.23 -7.45 -8.48
N ILE A 54 -6.50 -6.77 -9.61
CA ILE A 54 -6.93 -5.37 -9.62
C ILE A 54 -8.29 -5.18 -8.94
N LEU A 55 -9.25 -6.07 -9.21
CA LEU A 55 -10.55 -6.05 -8.55
C LEU A 55 -10.42 -6.31 -7.05
N TRP A 56 -9.54 -7.24 -6.66
CA TRP A 56 -9.30 -7.53 -5.25
C TRP A 56 -8.59 -6.39 -4.52
N LEU A 57 -7.57 -5.79 -5.15
CA LEU A 57 -6.92 -4.58 -4.64
C LEU A 57 -7.95 -3.47 -4.42
N GLY A 58 -8.88 -3.31 -5.36
CA GLY A 58 -10.02 -2.41 -5.27
C GLY A 58 -10.79 -2.57 -3.96
N MET A 59 -11.20 -3.79 -3.66
CA MET A 59 -11.93 -4.12 -2.43
C MET A 59 -11.09 -3.94 -1.16
N VAL A 60 -9.78 -4.24 -1.20
CA VAL A 60 -8.90 -4.05 -0.03
C VAL A 60 -8.73 -2.56 0.31
N GLU A 61 -8.60 -1.70 -0.70
CA GLU A 61 -8.43 -0.26 -0.50
C GLU A 61 -9.74 0.46 -0.17
N GLY A 62 -10.78 0.27 -0.98
CA GLY A 62 -12.09 0.84 -0.69
C GLY A 62 -12.67 0.31 0.61
N GLY A 63 -12.43 -0.98 0.91
CA GLY A 63 -12.85 -1.61 2.16
C GLY A 63 -12.24 -0.97 3.39
N GLN A 64 -10.97 -0.55 3.36
CA GLN A 64 -10.38 0.22 4.45
C GLN A 64 -11.02 1.59 4.60
N ALA A 65 -11.18 2.33 3.50
CA ALA A 65 -11.80 3.66 3.55
C ALA A 65 -13.17 3.58 4.24
N SER A 66 -13.98 2.57 3.89
CA SER A 66 -15.25 2.29 4.55
C SER A 66 -15.07 1.87 6.01
N LEU A 67 -14.26 0.86 6.33
CA LEU A 67 -14.16 0.33 7.70
C LEU A 67 -13.56 1.33 8.71
N VAL A 68 -12.56 2.11 8.30
CA VAL A 68 -11.96 3.17 9.14
C VAL A 68 -12.92 4.35 9.30
N GLY A 69 -13.66 4.67 8.23
CA GLY A 69 -14.69 5.72 8.22
C GLY A 69 -15.90 5.37 9.08
N LEU A 70 -16.32 4.10 9.08
CA LEU A 70 -17.46 3.58 9.86
C LEU A 70 -17.10 3.19 11.30
N ALA A 71 -15.81 3.10 11.66
CA ALA A 71 -15.35 2.80 13.02
C ALA A 71 -15.91 3.69 14.16
N PRO A 72 -16.29 4.97 13.98
CA PRO A 72 -16.92 5.76 15.03
C PRO A 72 -18.46 5.66 15.04
N ILE A 73 -19.06 5.00 14.05
CA ILE A 73 -20.52 4.90 13.89
C ILE A 73 -21.00 3.61 14.52
N ASN A 74 -22.06 3.69 15.32
CA ASN A 74 -22.67 2.50 15.91
C ASN A 74 -23.19 1.56 14.82
N PHE A 75 -22.61 0.37 14.75
CA PHE A 75 -22.90 -0.62 13.71
C PHE A 75 -24.34 -1.18 13.76
N GLU A 76 -25.03 -1.08 14.89
CA GLU A 76 -26.43 -1.51 14.99
C GLU A 76 -27.38 -0.66 14.13
N LEU A 77 -27.00 0.59 13.79
CA LEU A 77 -27.86 1.52 13.05
C LEU A 77 -28.23 1.05 11.64
N TYR A 78 -27.38 0.23 11.03
CA TYR A 78 -27.55 -0.21 9.64
C TYR A 78 -27.67 -1.73 9.50
N LYS A 79 -27.88 -2.45 10.61
CA LYS A 79 -27.99 -3.91 10.65
C LYS A 79 -29.01 -4.48 9.65
N ASP A 80 -30.20 -3.89 9.60
CA ASP A 80 -31.29 -4.37 8.74
C ASP A 80 -31.12 -3.91 7.29
N SER A 81 -30.59 -2.70 7.09
CA SER A 81 -30.38 -2.11 5.75
C SER A 81 -29.18 -2.70 5.00
N HIS A 82 -28.09 -3.03 5.71
CA HIS A 82 -26.81 -3.45 5.15
C HIS A 82 -26.24 -4.64 5.94
N PRO A 83 -26.86 -5.84 5.80
CA PRO A 83 -26.57 -6.98 6.67
C PRO A 83 -25.12 -7.48 6.54
N THR A 84 -24.52 -7.42 5.35
CA THR A 84 -23.12 -7.87 5.17
C THR A 84 -22.12 -6.85 5.70
N THR A 85 -22.39 -5.55 5.54
CA THR A 85 -21.62 -4.47 6.18
C THR A 85 -21.64 -4.59 7.70
N TYR A 86 -22.79 -4.93 8.29
CA TYR A 86 -22.93 -5.18 9.72
C TYR A 86 -22.00 -6.28 10.22
N ILE A 87 -21.80 -7.38 9.46
CA ILE A 87 -20.91 -8.47 9.85
C ILE A 87 -19.48 -7.96 10.03
N SER A 88 -18.90 -7.33 9.02
CA SER A 88 -17.51 -6.86 9.06
C SER A 88 -17.33 -5.74 10.08
N THR A 89 -18.25 -4.79 10.15
CA THR A 89 -18.14 -3.66 11.06
C THR A 89 -18.34 -4.08 12.52
N LYS A 90 -19.27 -4.98 12.84
CA LYS A 90 -19.40 -5.57 14.18
C LYS A 90 -18.09 -6.19 14.63
N LEU A 91 -17.44 -6.98 13.78
CA LEU A 91 -16.16 -7.61 14.11
C LEU A 91 -15.03 -6.59 14.30
N CYS A 92 -15.00 -5.53 13.49
CA CYS A 92 -14.01 -4.44 13.63
C CYS A 92 -14.10 -3.74 14.99
N HIS A 93 -15.31 -3.59 15.54
CA HIS A 93 -15.54 -2.90 16.82
C HIS A 93 -15.17 -3.75 18.05
N VAL A 94 -14.84 -5.03 17.88
CA VAL A 94 -14.46 -5.91 19.00
C VAL A 94 -12.97 -5.76 19.30
N GLY A 95 -12.65 -5.23 20.49
CA GLY A 95 -11.27 -5.11 20.97
C GLY A 95 -10.39 -4.33 20.01
N ASP A 96 -9.24 -4.89 19.66
CA ASP A 96 -8.26 -4.28 18.76
C ASP A 96 -8.37 -4.82 17.31
N ASN A 97 -9.52 -5.38 16.92
CA ASN A 97 -9.70 -6.02 15.61
C ASN A 97 -9.55 -5.07 14.42
N LEU A 98 -9.89 -3.79 14.57
CA LEU A 98 -9.64 -2.81 13.51
C LEU A 98 -8.14 -2.69 13.21
N ASP A 99 -7.30 -2.61 14.24
CA ASP A 99 -5.84 -2.54 14.07
C ASP A 99 -5.29 -3.86 13.49
N ARG A 100 -5.83 -5.01 13.89
CA ARG A 100 -5.49 -6.31 13.30
C ARG A 100 -5.84 -6.39 11.83
N TYR A 101 -7.04 -5.92 11.46
CA TYR A 101 -7.47 -5.82 10.08
C TYR A 101 -6.54 -4.91 9.27
N LEU A 102 -6.20 -3.73 9.80
CA LEU A 102 -5.27 -2.80 9.14
C LEU A 102 -3.90 -3.43 8.91
N MET A 103 -3.39 -4.21 9.86
CA MET A 103 -2.14 -4.96 9.70
C MET A 103 -2.24 -6.01 8.59
N GLY A 104 -3.23 -6.90 8.67
CA GLY A 104 -3.39 -7.99 7.72
C GLY A 104 -3.65 -7.50 6.30
N ARG A 105 -4.51 -6.49 6.16
CA ARG A 105 -4.83 -5.91 4.84
C ARG A 105 -3.59 -5.28 4.21
N GLN A 106 -2.70 -4.65 4.99
CA GLN A 106 -1.58 -3.90 4.41
C GLN A 106 -0.59 -4.84 3.71
N PHE A 107 -0.37 -6.02 4.30
CA PHE A 107 0.36 -7.08 3.60
C PHE A 107 -0.37 -7.51 2.32
N MET A 108 -1.70 -7.64 2.34
CA MET A 108 -2.46 -7.96 1.13
C MET A 108 -2.28 -6.92 0.03
N VAL A 109 -2.40 -5.62 0.35
CA VAL A 109 -2.21 -4.51 -0.61
C VAL A 109 -0.86 -4.66 -1.32
N ILE A 110 0.21 -4.80 -0.55
CA ILE A 110 1.56 -4.84 -1.08
C ILE A 110 1.80 -6.16 -1.83
N PHE A 111 1.37 -7.29 -1.29
CA PHE A 111 1.47 -8.58 -1.95
C PHE A 111 0.75 -8.59 -3.31
N ILE A 112 -0.50 -8.10 -3.35
CA ILE A 112 -1.29 -7.96 -4.57
C ILE A 112 -0.59 -7.03 -5.57
N ALA A 113 -0.05 -5.89 -5.11
CA ALA A 113 0.70 -4.97 -5.97
C ALA A 113 1.93 -5.64 -6.61
N PHE A 114 2.67 -6.45 -5.86
CA PHE A 114 3.80 -7.23 -6.41
C PHE A 114 3.32 -8.27 -7.44
N CYS A 115 2.22 -8.99 -7.17
CA CYS A 115 1.65 -9.92 -8.14
C CYS A 115 1.13 -9.22 -9.42
N ILE A 116 0.53 -8.03 -9.28
CA ILE A 116 0.12 -7.18 -10.41
C ILE A 116 1.34 -6.77 -11.23
N ASN A 117 2.43 -6.36 -10.56
CA ASN A 117 3.68 -6.02 -11.22
C ASN A 117 4.25 -7.22 -12.00
N MET A 118 4.27 -8.41 -11.42
CA MET A 118 4.69 -9.63 -12.14
C MET A 118 3.79 -9.97 -13.34
N ALA A 119 2.49 -9.71 -13.23
CA ALA A 119 1.51 -10.06 -14.26
C ALA A 119 1.45 -9.05 -15.41
N GLY A 120 1.72 -7.77 -15.16
CA GLY A 120 1.50 -6.71 -16.15
C GLY A 120 2.73 -5.87 -16.51
N ALA A 121 3.81 -5.89 -15.70
CA ALA A 121 4.97 -5.04 -15.97
C ALA A 121 5.85 -5.61 -17.10
N PRO A 122 6.43 -4.72 -17.93
CA PRO A 122 7.29 -5.14 -19.02
C PRO A 122 8.59 -5.76 -18.50
N ILE A 123 9.01 -6.83 -19.18
CA ILE A 123 10.36 -7.37 -19.06
C ILE A 123 11.39 -6.40 -19.68
N GLY A 124 12.68 -6.63 -19.41
CA GLY A 124 13.76 -5.84 -20.02
C GLY A 124 13.74 -5.92 -21.54
N GLY A 125 13.83 -4.77 -22.21
CA GLY A 125 13.82 -4.69 -23.67
C GLY A 125 12.45 -4.89 -24.33
N ALA A 126 11.35 -4.80 -23.58
CA ALA A 126 10.01 -4.92 -24.14
C ALA A 126 9.72 -3.84 -25.20
N GLU A 127 9.25 -4.27 -26.36
CA GLU A 127 8.84 -3.43 -27.49
C GLU A 127 7.42 -3.78 -27.90
N LEU A 128 6.58 -2.78 -28.15
CA LEU A 128 5.18 -2.99 -28.48
C LEU A 128 4.80 -2.32 -29.80
N TRP A 129 4.34 -3.10 -30.76
CA TRP A 129 3.72 -2.67 -32.03
C TRP A 129 4.47 -1.58 -32.82
N GLY A 130 5.80 -1.52 -32.72
CA GLY A 130 6.61 -0.49 -33.37
C GLY A 130 6.35 0.92 -32.85
N LEU A 131 5.89 1.05 -31.59
CA LEU A 131 5.72 2.34 -30.93
C LEU A 131 7.05 3.12 -30.90
N PRO A 132 7.03 4.45 -31.07
CA PRO A 132 8.21 5.29 -30.95
C PRO A 132 8.94 5.08 -29.61
N GLN A 133 10.27 5.12 -29.63
CA GLN A 133 11.11 4.87 -28.45
C GLN A 133 10.73 5.74 -27.25
N TRP A 134 10.42 7.02 -27.46
CA TRP A 134 10.04 7.91 -26.36
C TRP A 134 8.73 7.48 -25.67
N ILE A 135 7.81 6.81 -26.36
CA ILE A 135 6.59 6.24 -25.76
C ILE A 135 6.96 5.01 -24.92
N ILE A 136 7.82 4.15 -25.46
CA ILE A 136 8.33 2.96 -24.74
C ILE A 136 9.04 3.41 -23.46
N ASP A 137 9.94 4.38 -23.56
CA ASP A 137 10.69 4.91 -22.43
C ASP A 137 9.76 5.46 -21.35
N VAL A 138 8.81 6.31 -21.73
CA VAL A 138 7.88 6.94 -20.77
C VAL A 138 6.91 5.93 -20.18
N PHE A 139 6.24 5.09 -20.97
CA PHE A 139 5.13 4.27 -20.48
C PHE A 139 5.55 2.89 -19.99
N LEU A 140 6.55 2.27 -20.61
CA LEU A 140 6.99 0.91 -20.31
C LEU A 140 8.20 0.94 -19.39
N VAL A 141 9.28 1.64 -19.78
CA VAL A 141 10.54 1.62 -19.03
C VAL A 141 10.40 2.25 -17.65
N THR A 142 9.73 3.40 -17.52
CA THR A 142 9.48 3.98 -16.18
C THR A 142 8.40 3.22 -15.39
N GLY A 143 7.58 2.40 -16.04
CA GLY A 143 6.41 1.74 -15.45
C GLY A 143 5.16 2.62 -15.35
N PHE A 144 5.14 3.80 -15.97
CA PHE A 144 4.04 4.76 -15.87
C PHE A 144 2.68 4.19 -16.28
N ALA A 145 2.62 3.34 -17.33
CA ALA A 145 1.37 2.70 -17.75
C ALA A 145 0.79 1.81 -16.63
N MET A 146 1.64 1.03 -15.96
CA MET A 146 1.23 0.17 -14.85
C MET A 146 0.81 0.99 -13.63
N ILE A 147 1.55 2.06 -13.30
CA ILE A 147 1.19 2.97 -12.21
C ILE A 147 -0.21 3.55 -12.43
N LEU A 148 -0.49 4.08 -13.61
CA LEU A 148 -1.81 4.65 -13.92
C LEU A 148 -2.91 3.59 -13.91
N PHE A 149 -2.68 2.45 -14.55
CA PHE A 149 -3.62 1.34 -14.58
C PHE A 149 -4.00 0.86 -13.16
N THR A 150 -3.00 0.55 -12.33
CA THR A 150 -3.22 0.05 -10.96
C THR A 150 -3.79 1.12 -10.05
N CYS A 151 -3.27 2.35 -10.10
CA CYS A 151 -3.71 3.44 -9.24
C CYS A 151 -5.16 3.84 -9.56
N MET A 152 -5.49 4.08 -10.83
CA MET A 152 -6.80 4.62 -11.20
C MET A 152 -7.92 3.59 -11.04
N ILE A 153 -7.69 2.34 -11.46
CA ILE A 153 -8.72 1.29 -11.42
C ILE A 153 -8.72 0.58 -10.07
N GLY A 154 -7.54 0.19 -9.59
CA GLY A 154 -7.40 -0.69 -8.43
C GLY A 154 -7.48 0.02 -7.08
N GLN A 155 -7.32 1.35 -7.01
CA GLN A 155 -7.21 2.02 -5.70
C GLN A 155 -7.96 3.36 -5.62
N LEU A 156 -7.74 4.28 -6.55
CA LEU A 156 -8.34 5.61 -6.52
C LEU A 156 -9.86 5.57 -6.69
N ALA A 157 -10.36 4.95 -7.77
CA ALA A 157 -11.78 4.89 -8.05
C ALA A 157 -12.56 4.23 -6.89
N THR A 158 -11.98 3.19 -6.30
CA THR A 158 -12.59 2.47 -5.18
C THR A 158 -12.56 3.25 -3.87
N GLN A 159 -11.45 3.92 -3.55
CA GLN A 159 -11.37 4.78 -2.35
C GLN A 159 -12.31 5.98 -2.45
N VAL A 160 -12.42 6.62 -3.61
CA VAL A 160 -13.36 7.73 -3.83
C VAL A 160 -14.80 7.24 -3.67
N ASN A 161 -15.18 6.15 -4.34
CA ASN A 161 -16.52 5.57 -4.20
C ASN A 161 -16.82 5.17 -2.75
N ALA A 162 -15.87 4.52 -2.08
CA ALA A 162 -16.02 4.15 -0.67
C ALA A 162 -16.16 5.38 0.23
N SER A 163 -15.48 6.49 -0.04
CA SER A 163 -15.58 7.71 0.78
C SER A 163 -16.96 8.36 0.73
N HIS A 164 -17.70 8.19 -0.38
CA HIS A 164 -19.06 8.71 -0.54
C HIS A 164 -20.15 7.71 -0.13
N CYS A 165 -19.95 6.42 -0.41
CA CYS A 165 -20.94 5.36 -0.23
C CYS A 165 -20.37 4.24 0.65
N MET A 166 -19.87 4.58 1.85
CA MET A 166 -19.12 3.65 2.71
C MET A 166 -19.90 2.36 3.01
N LEU A 167 -21.19 2.49 3.34
CA LEU A 167 -22.04 1.36 3.70
C LEU A 167 -22.31 0.45 2.52
N ASP A 168 -22.71 1.00 1.38
CA ASP A 168 -23.00 0.26 0.15
C ASP A 168 -21.76 -0.45 -0.38
N TYR A 169 -20.60 0.23 -0.34
CA TYR A 169 -19.35 -0.28 -0.91
C TYR A 169 -18.92 -1.62 -0.29
N ILE A 170 -19.03 -1.76 1.04
CA ILE A 170 -18.68 -3.00 1.75
C ILE A 170 -19.88 -3.92 2.00
N ASN A 171 -21.05 -3.62 1.42
CA ASN A 171 -22.23 -4.48 1.54
C ASN A 171 -22.20 -5.63 0.52
N SER A 172 -21.13 -6.42 0.55
CA SER A 172 -20.98 -7.61 -0.28
C SER A 172 -20.26 -8.74 0.45
N TYR A 173 -20.55 -9.98 0.06
CA TYR A 173 -19.78 -11.13 0.56
C TYR A 173 -18.31 -11.08 0.16
N PHE A 174 -17.97 -10.38 -0.92
CA PHE A 174 -16.57 -10.18 -1.32
C PHE A 174 -15.82 -9.29 -0.32
N ALA A 175 -16.47 -8.27 0.23
CA ALA A 175 -15.91 -7.45 1.31
C ALA A 175 -15.72 -8.28 2.59
N VAL A 176 -16.70 -9.11 2.95
CA VAL A 176 -16.61 -10.01 4.11
C VAL A 176 -15.48 -11.03 3.93
N PHE A 177 -15.37 -11.65 2.76
CA PHE A 177 -14.26 -12.54 2.41
C PHE A 177 -12.91 -11.84 2.58
N THR A 178 -12.76 -10.65 1.97
CA THR A 178 -11.54 -9.86 2.04
C THR A 178 -11.17 -9.49 3.48
N PHE A 179 -12.17 -9.14 4.30
CA PHE A 179 -11.98 -8.89 5.73
C PHE A 179 -11.42 -10.11 6.46
N TYR A 180 -12.02 -11.29 6.26
CA TYR A 180 -11.53 -12.51 6.89
C TYR A 180 -10.14 -12.93 6.38
N THR A 181 -9.83 -12.71 5.10
CA THR A 181 -8.47 -12.94 4.58
C THR A 181 -7.45 -12.06 5.29
N ALA A 182 -7.75 -10.76 5.48
CA ALA A 182 -6.88 -9.87 6.24
C ALA A 182 -6.69 -10.37 7.68
N MET A 183 -7.77 -10.76 8.36
CA MET A 183 -7.68 -11.33 9.72
C MET A 183 -6.86 -12.62 9.77
N ALA A 184 -6.97 -13.50 8.76
CA ALA A 184 -6.17 -14.72 8.67
C ALA A 184 -4.68 -14.43 8.46
N ILE A 185 -4.35 -13.42 7.65
CA ILE A 185 -2.98 -12.97 7.44
C ILE A 185 -2.40 -12.39 8.72
N GLU A 186 -3.15 -11.57 9.47
CA GLU A 186 -2.71 -11.10 10.78
C GLU A 186 -2.46 -12.28 11.73
N PHE A 187 -3.38 -13.25 11.73
CA PHE A 187 -3.26 -14.44 12.57
C PHE A 187 -2.00 -15.26 12.28
N SER A 188 -1.55 -15.33 11.01
CA SER A 188 -0.32 -16.02 10.60
C SER A 188 0.92 -15.56 11.36
N GLY A 189 0.94 -14.31 11.85
CA GLY A 189 2.07 -13.75 12.57
C GLY A 189 3.17 -13.16 11.70
N LEU A 190 3.08 -13.23 10.37
CA LEU A 190 4.16 -12.82 9.47
C LEU A 190 4.62 -11.36 9.70
N MET A 191 3.70 -10.48 10.12
CA MET A 191 3.93 -9.04 10.33
C MET A 191 4.06 -8.62 11.81
N HIS A 192 4.06 -9.57 12.75
CA HIS A 192 3.94 -9.30 14.20
C HIS A 192 5.10 -8.50 14.80
N VAL A 193 6.27 -8.49 14.17
CA VAL A 193 7.38 -7.62 14.61
C VAL A 193 6.97 -6.14 14.60
N SER A 194 5.99 -5.74 13.78
CA SER A 194 5.47 -4.37 13.77
C SER A 194 4.82 -3.98 15.11
N TYR A 195 4.13 -4.90 15.79
CA TYR A 195 3.59 -4.64 17.14
C TYR A 195 4.70 -4.48 18.17
N PHE A 196 5.80 -5.22 18.02
CA PHE A 196 6.97 -5.05 18.88
C PHE A 196 7.60 -3.67 18.69
N ILE A 197 7.82 -3.26 17.44
CA ILE A 197 8.34 -1.92 17.13
C ILE A 197 7.40 -0.84 17.70
N GLN A 198 6.08 -1.00 17.54
CA GLN A 198 5.08 -0.09 18.09
C GLN A 198 5.19 0.02 19.62
N LYS A 199 5.36 -1.11 20.34
CA LYS A 199 5.59 -1.12 21.79
C LYS A 199 6.88 -0.40 22.18
N CYS A 200 7.97 -0.61 21.44
CA CYS A 200 9.23 0.09 21.66
C CYS A 200 9.08 1.61 21.49
N VAL A 201 8.36 2.06 20.45
CA VAL A 201 8.08 3.48 20.22
C VAL A 201 7.21 4.05 21.34
N GLY A 202 6.17 3.34 21.76
CA GLY A 202 5.32 3.79 22.87
C GLY A 202 6.08 3.89 24.21
N TRP A 203 6.99 2.94 24.46
CA TRP A 203 7.89 3.00 25.61
C TRP A 203 8.85 4.20 25.52
N ALA A 204 9.49 4.42 24.37
CA ALA A 204 10.40 5.54 24.16
C ALA A 204 9.68 6.91 24.24
N ALA A 205 8.41 6.96 23.84
CA ALA A 205 7.56 8.14 23.93
C ALA A 205 6.97 8.38 25.35
N GLY A 206 7.24 7.48 26.31
CA GLY A 206 6.71 7.58 27.68
C GLY A 206 5.20 7.35 27.79
N LYS A 207 4.57 6.77 26.76
CA LYS A 207 3.13 6.51 26.68
C LYS A 207 2.91 5.07 26.21
N PRO A 208 2.99 4.07 27.10
CA PRO A 208 2.80 2.69 26.71
C PRO A 208 1.39 2.50 26.12
N ILE A 209 1.33 1.87 24.95
CA ILE A 209 0.08 1.66 24.21
C ILE A 209 -0.75 0.63 24.97
N GLN A 210 -1.95 1.03 25.40
CA GLN A 210 -2.89 0.18 26.10
C GLN A 210 -3.78 -0.52 25.08
N SER A 211 -3.98 -1.82 25.27
CA SER A 211 -4.88 -2.65 24.47
C SER A 211 -6.30 -2.53 25.02
N ASN A 212 -7.31 -2.60 24.16
CA ASN A 212 -8.70 -2.64 24.57
C ASN A 212 -9.16 -4.05 24.99
N GLU A 213 -8.24 -5.02 25.02
CA GLU A 213 -8.50 -6.42 25.36
C GLU A 213 -8.04 -6.76 26.79
N PRO A 214 -8.65 -7.79 27.40
CA PRO A 214 -8.19 -8.29 28.69
C PRO A 214 -6.72 -8.76 28.62
N PRO A 215 -6.03 -8.82 29.77
CA PRO A 215 -4.67 -9.34 29.85
C PRO A 215 -4.58 -10.74 29.23
N LYS A 216 -3.59 -10.93 28.36
CA LYS A 216 -3.35 -12.20 27.67
C LYS A 216 -3.02 -13.29 28.70
N SER A 217 -3.61 -14.48 28.53
CA SER A 217 -3.19 -15.65 29.31
C SER A 217 -1.75 -16.04 28.98
N ALA A 218 -1.10 -16.83 29.83
CA ALA A 218 0.29 -17.24 29.62
C ALA A 218 0.53 -17.89 28.24
N LEU A 219 -0.39 -18.76 27.80
CA LEU A 219 -0.31 -19.41 26.49
C LEU A 219 -0.50 -18.41 25.33
N GLN A 220 -1.45 -17.48 25.48
CA GLN A 220 -1.68 -16.43 24.47
C GLN A 220 -0.49 -15.48 24.35
N ALA A 221 0.15 -15.14 25.47
CA ALA A 221 1.35 -14.32 25.50
C ALA A 221 2.54 -15.06 24.85
N ALA A 222 2.74 -16.33 25.17
CA ALA A 222 3.78 -17.15 24.54
C ALA A 222 3.57 -17.26 23.02
N PHE A 223 2.34 -17.53 22.57
CA PHE A 223 2.01 -17.60 21.14
C PHE A 223 2.20 -16.26 20.42
N PHE A 224 1.88 -15.14 21.09
CA PHE A 224 2.15 -13.79 20.56
C PHE A 224 3.66 -13.56 20.37
N TRP A 225 4.47 -13.80 21.40
CA TRP A 225 5.91 -13.57 21.32
C TRP A 225 6.63 -14.51 20.35
N PHE A 226 6.17 -15.76 20.22
CA PHE A 226 6.65 -16.67 19.18
C PHE A 226 6.47 -16.08 17.77
N ARG A 227 5.26 -15.55 17.46
CA ARG A 227 4.98 -14.91 16.17
C ARG A 227 5.82 -13.65 15.95
N VAL A 228 6.06 -12.86 16.99
CA VAL A 228 6.97 -11.70 16.94
C VAL A 228 8.39 -12.13 16.55
N VAL A 229 8.93 -13.17 17.19
CA VAL A 229 10.29 -13.67 16.90
C VAL A 229 10.35 -14.23 15.48
N LEU A 230 9.37 -15.04 15.06
CA LEU A 230 9.29 -15.57 13.71
C LEU A 230 9.28 -14.45 12.66
N SER A 231 8.41 -13.44 12.87
CA SER A 231 8.33 -12.26 12.01
C SER A 231 9.65 -11.49 11.93
N ALA A 232 10.35 -11.33 13.05
CA ALA A 232 11.65 -10.67 13.09
C ALA A 232 12.71 -11.45 12.31
N VAL A 233 12.75 -12.78 12.44
CA VAL A 233 13.66 -13.64 11.67
C VAL A 233 13.38 -13.52 10.17
N VAL A 234 12.11 -13.59 9.76
CA VAL A 234 11.72 -13.44 8.35
C VAL A 234 12.10 -12.06 7.82
N LEU A 235 11.89 -10.99 8.59
CA LEU A 235 12.29 -9.64 8.22
C LEU A 235 13.80 -9.51 8.04
N CYS A 236 14.59 -9.97 9.03
CA CYS A 236 16.05 -9.91 8.97
C CYS A 236 16.60 -10.71 7.77
N PHE A 237 16.04 -11.89 7.52
CA PHE A 237 16.38 -12.71 6.37
C PHE A 237 16.05 -12.00 5.05
N SER A 238 14.83 -11.45 4.94
CA SER A 238 14.40 -10.71 3.75
C SER A 238 15.32 -9.53 3.48
N LEU A 239 15.64 -8.73 4.51
CA LEU A 239 16.57 -7.61 4.41
C LEU A 239 17.95 -8.05 3.95
N ALA A 240 18.50 -9.13 4.51
CA ALA A 240 19.82 -9.63 4.14
C ALA A 240 19.87 -10.01 2.65
N VAL A 241 18.89 -10.78 2.17
CA VAL A 241 18.82 -11.21 0.76
C VAL A 241 18.60 -10.03 -0.19
N THR A 242 17.69 -9.10 0.15
CA THR A 242 17.42 -7.92 -0.69
C THR A 242 18.60 -6.95 -0.73
N LEU A 243 19.27 -6.72 0.40
CA LEU A 243 20.46 -5.85 0.44
C LEU A 243 21.63 -6.47 -0.32
N GLU A 244 21.85 -7.77 -0.19
CA GLU A 244 22.89 -8.47 -0.97
C GLU A 244 22.63 -8.30 -2.48
N GLY A 245 21.39 -8.51 -2.92
CA GLY A 245 21.00 -8.27 -4.31
C GLY A 245 21.25 -6.82 -4.76
N LEU A 246 20.93 -5.84 -3.91
CA LEU A 246 21.16 -4.42 -4.19
C LEU A 246 22.64 -4.06 -4.30
N PHE A 247 23.47 -4.53 -3.37
CA PHE A 247 24.90 -4.23 -3.37
C PHE A 247 25.63 -4.91 -4.53
N THR A 248 25.17 -6.08 -4.96
CA THR A 248 25.73 -6.84 -6.08
C THR A 248 25.17 -6.45 -7.44
N GLY A 249 24.11 -5.62 -7.49
CA GLY A 249 23.48 -5.19 -8.74
C GLY A 249 22.55 -6.24 -9.36
N ASN A 250 22.15 -7.26 -8.60
CA ASN A 250 21.34 -8.38 -9.05
C ASN A 250 19.83 -8.11 -8.87
N THR A 251 19.39 -6.87 -9.06
CA THR A 251 17.98 -6.47 -8.96
C THR A 251 17.45 -6.06 -10.33
N THR A 252 16.15 -5.79 -10.41
CA THR A 252 15.50 -5.28 -11.64
C THR A 252 15.55 -3.74 -11.73
N MET A 253 16.49 -3.10 -11.02
CA MET A 253 16.72 -1.66 -11.09
C MET A 253 17.23 -1.26 -12.48
N TRP A 254 16.92 -0.04 -12.93
CA TRP A 254 17.32 0.43 -14.25
C TRP A 254 18.83 0.42 -14.46
N ASP A 255 19.23 0.01 -15.67
CA ASP A 255 20.61 0.08 -16.12
C ASP A 255 21.14 1.51 -16.01
N GLY A 256 22.34 1.65 -15.44
CA GLY A 256 23.00 2.95 -15.24
C GLY A 256 22.76 3.60 -13.87
N VAL A 257 21.87 3.05 -13.02
CA VAL A 257 21.76 3.51 -11.62
C VAL A 257 22.82 2.81 -10.76
N PRO A 258 23.75 3.54 -10.11
CA PRO A 258 24.76 2.92 -9.26
C PRO A 258 24.14 2.20 -8.06
N ASN A 259 24.70 1.05 -7.68
CA ASN A 259 24.19 0.22 -6.56
C ASN A 259 24.02 1.02 -5.26
N ALA A 260 24.97 1.90 -4.94
CA ALA A 260 24.87 2.77 -3.76
C ALA A 260 23.65 3.72 -3.82
N VAL A 261 23.34 4.25 -5.01
CA VAL A 261 22.16 5.10 -5.22
C VAL A 261 20.87 4.28 -5.09
N ALA A 262 20.84 3.04 -5.60
CA ALA A 262 19.70 2.14 -5.44
C ALA A 262 19.41 1.83 -3.96
N VAL A 263 20.44 1.61 -3.13
CA VAL A 263 20.29 1.42 -1.68
C VAL A 263 19.76 2.68 -0.99
N ILE A 264 20.27 3.87 -1.34
CA ILE A 264 19.77 5.13 -0.79
C ILE A 264 18.30 5.35 -1.17
N LEU A 265 17.96 5.12 -2.46
CA LEU A 265 16.60 5.22 -2.97
C LEU A 265 15.67 4.25 -2.25
N PHE A 266 16.11 3.01 -1.97
CA PHE A 266 15.33 2.04 -1.21
C PHE A 266 14.87 2.60 0.14
N PHE A 267 15.79 3.06 0.99
CA PHE A 267 15.45 3.59 2.31
C PHE A 267 14.67 4.91 2.25
N LEU A 268 14.98 5.77 1.27
CA LEU A 268 14.28 7.04 1.06
C LEU A 268 12.82 6.79 0.69
N LEU A 269 12.56 5.96 -0.32
CA LEU A 269 11.21 5.66 -0.78
C LEU A 269 10.40 4.94 0.30
N MET A 270 11.01 4.01 1.04
CA MET A 270 10.40 3.36 2.20
C MET A 270 9.96 4.37 3.27
N SER A 271 10.77 5.41 3.51
CA SER A 271 10.43 6.48 4.47
C SER A 271 9.30 7.37 3.95
N VAL A 272 9.28 7.66 2.64
CA VAL A 272 8.22 8.43 1.98
C VAL A 272 6.88 7.69 2.05
N VAL A 273 6.86 6.41 1.68
CA VAL A 273 5.67 5.57 1.80
C VAL A 273 5.20 5.53 3.26
N GLY A 274 6.12 5.26 4.19
CA GLY A 274 5.77 5.17 5.61
C GLY A 274 5.14 6.45 6.14
N LEU A 275 5.69 7.60 5.76
CA LEU A 275 5.12 8.90 6.09
C LEU A 275 3.71 9.05 5.51
N LEU A 276 3.51 8.78 4.22
CA LEU A 276 2.21 8.92 3.55
C LEU A 276 1.15 7.96 4.11
N GLU A 277 1.52 6.72 4.39
CA GLU A 277 0.67 5.70 5.02
C GLU A 277 0.27 6.11 6.45
N GLY A 278 1.24 6.53 7.26
CA GLY A 278 0.98 7.07 8.59
C GLY A 278 0.10 8.32 8.55
N MET A 279 0.31 9.21 7.59
CA MET A 279 -0.50 10.43 7.41
C MET A 279 -1.98 10.11 7.18
N GLN A 280 -2.31 9.10 6.36
CA GLN A 280 -3.71 8.72 6.11
C GLN A 280 -4.41 8.34 7.43
N ILE A 281 -3.78 7.48 8.24
CA ILE A 281 -4.33 7.03 9.51
C ILE A 281 -4.43 8.19 10.52
N ALA A 282 -3.38 9.01 10.64
CA ALA A 282 -3.37 10.17 11.52
C ALA A 282 -4.46 11.19 11.14
N PHE A 283 -4.67 11.44 9.84
CA PHE A 283 -5.72 12.34 9.36
C PHE A 283 -7.12 11.82 9.66
N PHE A 284 -7.39 10.53 9.46
CA PHE A 284 -8.68 9.95 9.86
C PHE A 284 -8.92 10.00 11.37
N ALA A 285 -7.87 9.77 12.17
CA ALA A 285 -7.98 9.90 13.62
C ALA A 285 -8.31 11.35 14.04
N VAL A 286 -7.63 12.34 13.46
CA VAL A 286 -7.83 13.76 13.82
C VAL A 286 -9.10 14.36 13.21
N ALA A 287 -9.62 13.81 12.12
CA ALA A 287 -10.95 14.16 11.59
C ALA A 287 -12.07 13.92 12.60
N LYS A 288 -11.86 12.98 13.54
CA LYS A 288 -12.81 12.65 14.60
C LYS A 288 -12.68 13.55 15.84
N LEU A 289 -11.56 14.29 15.97
CA LEU A 289 -11.32 15.18 17.11
C LEU A 289 -11.99 16.55 16.92
N LYS A 290 -12.64 17.06 17.96
CA LYS A 290 -13.14 18.43 17.99
C LYS A 290 -11.96 19.39 17.88
N LYS A 291 -12.18 20.60 17.33
CA LYS A 291 -11.11 21.61 17.17
C LYS A 291 -10.36 21.90 18.47
N SER A 292 -11.04 21.89 19.62
CA SER A 292 -10.46 22.07 20.95
C SER A 292 -9.51 20.96 21.39
N GLU A 293 -9.61 19.77 20.81
CA GLU A 293 -8.87 18.56 21.19
C GLU A 293 -7.61 18.34 20.32
N ARG A 294 -7.39 19.17 19.30
CA ARG A 294 -6.29 19.01 18.32
C ARG A 294 -4.91 19.43 18.83
N GLY A 295 -4.75 19.53 20.15
CA GLY A 295 -3.50 19.90 20.81
C GLY A 295 -3.10 21.36 20.59
N ARG A 296 -1.86 21.69 20.99
CA ARG A 296 -1.29 23.06 20.89
C ARG A 296 -0.03 23.13 20.01
N ALA A 297 0.38 22.01 19.41
CA ALA A 297 1.61 21.95 18.63
C ALA A 297 1.46 22.76 17.33
N PRO A 298 2.38 23.69 17.00
CA PRO A 298 2.21 24.60 15.86
C PRO A 298 2.02 23.90 14.51
N PHE A 299 2.81 22.85 14.24
CA PHE A 299 2.72 22.11 12.98
C PHE A 299 1.48 21.22 12.91
N ALA A 300 1.03 20.65 14.03
CA ALA A 300 -0.22 19.88 14.06
C ALA A 300 -1.42 20.79 13.75
N LEU A 301 -1.45 21.99 14.33
CA LEU A 301 -2.49 22.99 14.06
C LEU A 301 -2.47 23.46 12.60
N LYS A 302 -1.29 23.83 12.06
CA LYS A 302 -1.14 24.23 10.65
C LYS A 302 -1.59 23.13 9.68
N THR A 303 -1.25 21.89 9.98
CA THR A 303 -1.65 20.73 9.18
C THR A 303 -3.16 20.53 9.23
N CYS A 304 -3.75 20.56 10.43
CA CYS A 304 -5.20 20.46 10.59
C CYS A 304 -5.95 21.60 9.88
N GLU A 305 -5.46 22.83 10.00
CA GLU A 305 -6.06 24.00 9.35
C GLU A 305 -6.07 23.84 7.84
N LEU A 306 -4.95 23.39 7.25
CA LEU A 306 -4.88 23.10 5.83
C LEU A 306 -5.80 21.93 5.45
N LEU A 307 -5.78 20.83 6.21
CA LEU A 307 -6.56 19.62 5.92
C LEU A 307 -8.08 19.87 5.97
N PHE A 308 -8.56 20.69 6.89
CA PHE A 308 -9.99 21.00 7.05
C PHE A 308 -10.42 22.31 6.38
N ARG A 309 -9.55 22.92 5.55
CA ARG A 309 -9.88 24.16 4.83
C ARG A 309 -10.99 23.91 3.81
N GLY A 310 -11.91 24.88 3.70
CA GLY A 310 -13.03 24.84 2.76
C GLY A 310 -13.89 23.60 2.97
N ASP A 311 -14.58 23.49 4.10
CA ASP A 311 -15.47 22.36 4.45
C ASP A 311 -14.83 20.96 4.41
N GLY A 312 -13.51 20.86 4.54
CA GLY A 312 -12.79 19.58 4.55
C GLY A 312 -12.50 18.99 3.16
N HIS A 313 -12.65 19.76 2.08
CA HIS A 313 -12.34 19.31 0.71
C HIS A 313 -10.88 18.82 0.53
N ASN A 314 -9.95 19.33 1.33
CA ASN A 314 -8.53 18.94 1.22
C ASN A 314 -8.24 17.52 1.74
N LEU A 315 -9.12 16.92 2.56
CA LEU A 315 -8.93 15.54 3.00
C LEU A 315 -9.14 14.53 1.85
N PRO A 316 -10.25 14.58 1.08
CA PRO A 316 -10.38 13.82 -0.17
C PRO A 316 -9.27 14.13 -1.18
N GLY A 317 -8.92 15.42 -1.37
CA GLY A 317 -7.84 15.80 -2.29
C GLY A 317 -6.48 15.20 -1.91
N PHE A 318 -6.16 15.18 -0.61
CA PHE A 318 -4.99 14.48 -0.09
C PHE A 318 -5.05 12.98 -0.41
N MET A 319 -6.20 12.31 -0.24
CA MET A 319 -6.32 10.88 -0.55
C MET A 319 -5.97 10.59 -2.01
N ILE A 320 -6.44 11.43 -2.94
CA ILE A 320 -6.14 11.28 -4.38
C ILE A 320 -4.64 11.46 -4.64
N GLY A 321 -4.07 12.61 -4.25
CA GLY A 321 -2.67 12.91 -4.53
C GLY A 321 -1.69 11.99 -3.79
N ARG A 322 -2.03 11.56 -2.58
CA ARG A 322 -1.27 10.54 -1.84
C ARG A 322 -1.22 9.25 -2.62
N GLN A 323 -2.36 8.75 -3.10
CA GLN A 323 -2.43 7.43 -3.69
C GLN A 323 -1.49 7.33 -4.89
N LEU A 324 -1.50 8.32 -5.78
CA LEU A 324 -0.57 8.37 -6.91
C LEU A 324 0.90 8.30 -6.48
N CYS A 325 1.27 9.03 -5.42
CA CYS A 325 2.63 9.02 -4.88
C CYS A 325 3.00 7.66 -4.28
N VAL A 326 2.10 7.06 -3.49
CA VAL A 326 2.29 5.74 -2.86
C VAL A 326 2.43 4.64 -3.92
N VAL A 327 1.55 4.59 -4.92
CA VAL A 327 1.64 3.60 -6.01
C VAL A 327 2.94 3.74 -6.76
N SER A 328 3.32 4.97 -7.11
CA SER A 328 4.58 5.24 -7.80
C SER A 328 5.78 4.75 -6.99
N CYS A 329 5.80 5.05 -5.68
CA CYS A 329 6.85 4.56 -4.78
C CYS A 329 6.86 3.03 -4.70
N PHE A 330 5.71 2.37 -4.59
CA PHE A 330 5.64 0.90 -4.54
C PHE A 330 6.14 0.24 -5.82
N PHE A 331 5.84 0.79 -7.00
CA PHE A 331 6.37 0.26 -8.25
C PHE A 331 7.90 0.39 -8.32
N ILE A 332 8.45 1.55 -7.92
CA ILE A 332 9.90 1.75 -7.90
C ILE A 332 10.55 0.83 -6.85
N ILE A 333 10.00 0.75 -5.63
CA ILE A 333 10.48 -0.17 -4.58
C ILE A 333 10.41 -1.62 -5.06
N ALA A 334 9.34 -2.02 -5.76
CA ALA A 334 9.22 -3.36 -6.31
C ALA A 334 10.36 -3.66 -7.29
N ARG A 335 10.76 -2.71 -8.15
CA ARG A 335 11.93 -2.89 -9.02
C ARG A 335 13.25 -2.95 -8.25
N VAL A 336 13.44 -2.01 -7.33
CA VAL A 336 14.64 -1.93 -6.46
C VAL A 336 14.83 -3.21 -5.65
N THR A 337 13.75 -3.87 -5.24
CA THR A 337 13.81 -5.06 -4.35
C THR A 337 13.62 -6.39 -5.07
N SER A 338 13.09 -6.41 -6.30
CA SER A 338 12.92 -7.65 -7.07
C SER A 338 14.26 -8.10 -7.63
N LEU A 339 14.63 -9.34 -7.30
CA LEU A 339 15.88 -9.95 -7.72
C LEU A 339 15.81 -10.49 -9.14
N ASN A 340 16.93 -10.41 -9.84
CA ASN A 340 17.12 -10.89 -11.20
C ASN A 340 18.36 -11.78 -11.31
N VAL A 341 18.41 -12.83 -10.49
CA VAL A 341 19.52 -13.80 -10.50
C VAL A 341 19.08 -15.03 -11.29
N GLU A 342 19.81 -15.39 -12.34
CA GLU A 342 19.54 -16.63 -13.08
C GLU A 342 19.92 -17.88 -12.26
N PRO A 343 18.95 -18.75 -11.89
CA PRO A 343 19.24 -20.00 -11.18
C PRO A 343 20.06 -20.96 -12.04
N GLY A 344 20.85 -21.84 -11.42
CA GLY A 344 21.63 -22.87 -12.11
C GLY A 344 23.04 -22.45 -12.56
N ASN A 345 23.38 -21.16 -12.45
CA ASN A 345 24.71 -20.63 -12.82
C ASN A 345 25.72 -20.61 -11.65
N GLY A 346 25.37 -21.15 -10.48
CA GLY A 346 26.24 -21.20 -9.29
C GLY A 346 26.37 -19.87 -8.52
N ASN A 347 25.72 -18.80 -8.99
CA ASN A 347 25.78 -17.45 -8.42
C ASN A 347 24.53 -17.10 -7.58
N ASN A 348 23.84 -18.11 -7.06
CA ASN A 348 22.68 -17.90 -6.19
C ASN A 348 23.08 -17.11 -4.93
N ILE A 349 22.20 -16.24 -4.46
CA ILE A 349 22.45 -15.40 -3.28
C ILE A 349 22.72 -16.31 -2.08
N PHE A 350 23.86 -16.09 -1.40
CA PHE A 350 24.34 -16.93 -0.30
C PHE A 350 24.50 -18.43 -0.64
N GLY A 351 24.62 -18.78 -1.93
CA GLY A 351 24.80 -20.18 -2.37
C GLY A 351 23.60 -21.09 -2.11
N VAL A 352 22.38 -20.53 -2.04
CA VAL A 352 21.16 -21.32 -1.85
C VAL A 352 20.84 -22.21 -3.06
N SER A 353 19.89 -23.13 -2.91
CA SER A 353 19.41 -23.97 -4.02
C SER A 353 18.68 -23.14 -5.09
N ASP A 354 18.62 -23.67 -6.32
CA ASP A 354 17.94 -23.00 -7.44
C ASP A 354 16.45 -22.77 -7.15
N ALA A 355 15.79 -23.71 -6.47
CA ALA A 355 14.41 -23.56 -6.06
C ALA A 355 14.21 -22.39 -5.09
N ALA A 356 15.14 -22.20 -4.14
CA ALA A 356 15.11 -21.06 -3.23
C ALA A 356 15.39 -19.74 -3.96
N GLN A 357 16.33 -19.73 -4.91
CA GLN A 357 16.60 -18.55 -5.73
C GLN A 357 15.39 -18.16 -6.59
N THR A 358 14.70 -19.13 -7.20
CA THR A 358 13.45 -18.89 -7.93
C THR A 358 12.40 -18.26 -7.04
N PHE A 359 12.26 -18.73 -5.79
CA PHE A 359 11.37 -18.10 -4.81
C PHE A 359 11.79 -16.66 -4.48
N PHE A 360 13.09 -16.40 -4.29
CA PHE A 360 13.59 -15.03 -4.03
C PHE A 360 13.31 -14.08 -5.20
N ASN A 361 13.43 -14.57 -6.44
CA ASN A 361 13.13 -13.83 -7.67
C ASN A 361 11.62 -13.51 -7.85
N MET A 362 10.72 -14.06 -7.02
CA MET A 362 9.31 -13.67 -7.02
C MET A 362 9.07 -12.31 -6.35
N GLY A 363 10.06 -11.75 -5.65
CA GLY A 363 9.96 -10.41 -5.06
C GLY A 363 9.18 -10.35 -3.72
N PHE A 364 8.69 -11.48 -3.20
CA PHE A 364 7.93 -11.52 -1.94
C PHE A 364 8.72 -11.03 -0.72
N LEU A 365 10.05 -11.18 -0.71
CA LEU A 365 10.92 -10.62 0.34
C LEU A 365 10.83 -9.09 0.37
N GLY A 366 10.85 -8.46 -0.81
CA GLY A 366 10.63 -7.02 -0.95
C GLY A 366 9.26 -6.59 -0.42
N ALA A 367 8.22 -7.36 -0.71
CA ALA A 367 6.87 -7.12 -0.19
C ALA A 367 6.82 -7.18 1.35
N VAL A 368 7.47 -8.18 1.97
CA VAL A 368 7.55 -8.30 3.44
C VAL A 368 8.26 -7.10 4.06
N ILE A 369 9.43 -6.74 3.55
CA ILE A 369 10.21 -5.60 4.08
C ILE A 369 9.41 -4.31 3.96
N THR A 370 8.84 -4.07 2.77
CA THR A 370 8.04 -2.89 2.45
C THR A 370 6.82 -2.78 3.37
N THR A 371 6.16 -3.91 3.61
CA THR A 371 4.99 -3.95 4.49
C THR A 371 5.36 -3.60 5.92
N ILE A 372 6.39 -4.24 6.47
CA ILE A 372 6.75 -4.06 7.89
C ILE A 372 7.35 -2.67 8.13
N LEU A 373 8.42 -2.34 7.41
CA LEU A 373 9.23 -1.14 7.69
C LEU A 373 8.71 0.10 6.97
N GLY A 374 8.16 -0.07 5.77
CA GLY A 374 7.72 1.02 4.91
C GLY A 374 6.26 1.38 5.09
N SER A 375 5.47 0.60 5.83
CA SER A 375 4.02 0.84 5.95
C SER A 375 3.49 0.61 7.36
N ILE A 376 3.36 -0.64 7.80
CA ILE A 376 2.62 -1.01 9.02
C ILE A 376 3.22 -0.35 10.26
N THR A 377 4.55 -0.34 10.41
CA THR A 377 5.21 0.32 11.54
C THR A 377 4.79 1.79 11.66
N TRP A 378 4.74 2.51 10.54
CA TRP A 378 4.34 3.91 10.51
C TRP A 378 2.85 4.11 10.79
N GLN A 379 1.99 3.27 10.21
CA GLN A 379 0.55 3.30 10.45
C GLN A 379 0.22 3.04 11.92
N LEU A 380 0.87 2.04 12.54
CA LEU A 380 0.67 1.70 13.96
C LEU A 380 1.13 2.81 14.89
N VAL A 381 2.25 3.48 14.58
CA VAL A 381 2.74 4.64 15.34
C VAL A 381 1.81 5.84 15.16
N ALA A 382 1.34 6.08 13.93
CA ALA A 382 0.40 7.16 13.63
C ALA A 382 -0.97 6.95 14.27
N SER A 383 -1.46 5.71 14.33
CA SER A 383 -2.69 5.32 15.03
C SER A 383 -2.57 5.56 16.54
N ALA A 384 -1.44 5.16 17.14
CA ALA A 384 -1.20 5.33 18.56
C ALA A 384 -0.97 6.79 18.97
N PHE A 385 -0.31 7.59 18.13
CA PHE A 385 0.11 8.96 18.44
C PHE A 385 -0.22 9.97 17.34
N PRO A 386 -1.49 10.13 16.94
CA PRO A 386 -1.86 10.89 15.74
C PRO A 386 -1.43 12.37 15.83
N LEU A 387 -1.68 13.05 16.95
CA LEU A 387 -1.28 14.45 17.12
C LEU A 387 0.24 14.66 17.18
N ALA A 388 0.98 13.71 17.76
CA ALA A 388 2.43 13.77 17.79
C ALA A 388 3.01 13.55 16.39
N PHE A 389 2.44 12.61 15.64
CA PHE A 389 2.78 12.37 14.24
C PHE A 389 2.58 13.63 13.38
N LEU A 390 1.42 14.30 13.53
CA LEU A 390 1.13 15.56 12.83
C LEU A 390 2.02 16.74 13.24
N SER A 391 2.74 16.63 14.35
CA SER A 391 3.67 17.68 14.79
C SER A 391 4.98 17.66 13.99
N ASN A 392 5.22 16.63 13.18
CA ASN A 392 6.37 16.56 12.28
C ASN A 392 6.19 17.54 11.09
N PRO A 393 7.13 18.48 10.87
CA PRO A 393 7.06 19.42 9.73
C PRO A 393 6.94 18.74 8.36
N MET A 394 7.50 17.55 8.20
CA MET A 394 7.44 16.80 6.95
C MET A 394 6.00 16.43 6.56
N VAL A 395 5.12 16.17 7.54
CA VAL A 395 3.70 15.91 7.28
C VAL A 395 3.03 17.09 6.57
N TYR A 396 3.37 18.32 6.96
CA TYR A 396 2.84 19.52 6.31
C TYR A 396 3.33 19.69 4.87
N VAL A 397 4.62 19.40 4.64
CA VAL A 397 5.24 19.46 3.30
C VAL A 397 4.58 18.43 2.38
N PHE A 398 4.47 17.18 2.84
CA PHE A 398 3.86 16.11 2.06
C PHE A 398 2.36 16.33 1.83
N LEU A 399 1.63 16.91 2.79
CA LEU A 399 0.24 17.30 2.56
C LEU A 399 0.13 18.29 1.38
N ARG A 400 0.99 19.30 1.33
CA ARG A 400 1.02 20.25 0.20
C ARG A 400 1.42 19.60 -1.11
N LEU A 401 2.39 18.68 -1.09
CA LEU A 401 2.80 17.93 -2.26
C LEU A 401 1.64 17.10 -2.83
N CYS A 402 0.92 16.37 -1.98
CA CYS A 402 -0.24 15.58 -2.39
C CYS A 402 -1.36 16.47 -2.95
N LEU A 403 -1.65 17.61 -2.30
CA LEU A 403 -2.63 18.56 -2.84
C LEU A 403 -2.20 19.18 -4.17
N PHE A 404 -0.89 19.38 -4.37
CA PHE A 404 -0.37 19.82 -5.66
C PHE A 404 -0.55 18.76 -6.74
N LEU A 405 -0.25 17.49 -6.44
CA LEU A 405 -0.44 16.36 -7.36
C LEU A 405 -1.91 16.11 -7.70
N GLU A 406 -2.84 16.40 -6.79
CA GLU A 406 -4.28 16.36 -7.10
C GLU A 406 -4.71 17.52 -8.01
N ALA A 407 -4.07 18.68 -7.87
CA ALA A 407 -4.39 19.86 -8.66
C ALA A 407 -3.87 19.80 -10.12
N THR A 408 -2.87 18.95 -10.41
CA THR A 408 -2.37 18.68 -11.77
C THR A 408 -3.36 17.78 -12.50
#